data_AF-A0A381U9I8-F1
#
_entry.id   AF-A0A381U9I8-F1
#
_cell.length_a   1.000
_cell.length_b   1.000
_cell.length_c   1.000
_cell.angle_alpha   90.00
_cell.angle_beta   90.00
_cell.angle_gamma   90.00
#
_symmetry.space_group_name_H-M   'P 1'
#
loop_
_entity.id
_entity.type
_entity.pdbx_description
1 polymer ?
#
loop_
_entity_poly.entity_id
_entity_poly.type
_entity_poly.pdbx_seq_one_letter_code
_entity_poly.pdbx_strand_id
1 'polypeptide(L)'
;DDSDRDGMPDGWEFCYSIYGEFLPVNSYRWSMNPINPLDVDYDPDADGWYDRSWEDVPALQGTWEGRQFTSAPVDQQIGQGFLGLYFSNLMEYENGTHPLDTDSDDDSMVMKPIMQNGIVIDYVQDTNLSDGREVFKYGTNPLDNDTDGDMMPDFYEYYRGWNEANDNWSSYLKISVVWQQITATNWKPVNITGTSIARPELAWTWFTHDATDPSDAGQDADNDGGWECSSGNCLYVPYNNFQEYYGLVNASLASPTLVRQAGLYDCSGSIVQEWWQLRESLLGTCSGSAALSSNYFRMYRVNNADLLYALVIDDNDADYEDIDTSDDEVFVNGAWTDEYQRFAGDQYHLPNTGLGEYVYGWWLIDIDGDQIADGTNPANWDTDGDWLNDFFEIEDDMLDGVRGNSGSPIRYDDRTTS
;
A
#
# COMPACT_ATOMS: atom_id res chain seq x y z
N ASP A 1 17.71 4.61 37.88
CA ASP A 1 19.16 4.47 38.10
C ASP A 1 19.76 4.00 36.81
N ASP A 2 20.97 4.48 36.52
CA ASP A 2 21.82 4.15 35.37
C ASP A 2 23.20 3.89 36.00
N SER A 3 23.52 2.61 36.14
CA SER A 3 24.56 2.09 37.03
C SER A 3 25.95 2.12 36.40
N ASP A 4 26.05 2.03 35.07
CA ASP A 4 27.31 2.14 34.30
C ASP A 4 27.48 3.45 33.52
N ARG A 5 26.43 4.28 33.46
CA ARG A 5 26.44 5.66 32.95
C ARG A 5 26.60 5.75 31.44
N ASP A 6 26.00 4.82 30.71
CA ASP A 6 25.93 4.88 29.25
C ASP A 6 24.71 5.66 28.73
N GLY A 7 23.80 6.06 29.63
CA GLY A 7 22.60 6.82 29.29
C GLY A 7 21.32 5.98 29.30
N MET A 8 21.42 4.66 29.45
CA MET A 8 20.28 3.77 29.52
C MET A 8 19.87 3.49 30.99
N PRO A 9 18.57 3.39 31.32
CA PRO A 9 18.15 3.03 32.66
C PRO A 9 18.33 1.52 32.96
N ASP A 10 18.84 1.18 34.15
CA ASP A 10 19.04 -0.21 34.60
C ASP A 10 17.79 -1.10 34.43
N GLY A 11 16.61 -0.50 34.62
CA GLY A 11 15.33 -1.21 34.51
C GLY A 11 14.97 -1.57 33.07
N TRP A 12 15.32 -0.72 32.11
CA TRP A 12 15.13 -0.97 30.68
C TRP A 12 16.06 -2.09 30.23
N GLU A 13 17.35 -1.94 30.52
CA GLU A 13 18.35 -2.95 30.19
C GLU A 13 18.02 -4.31 30.80
N PHE A 14 17.56 -4.34 32.05
CA PHE A 14 17.14 -5.59 32.69
C PHE A 14 15.95 -6.26 31.99
N CYS A 15 14.98 -5.48 31.50
CA CYS A 15 13.78 -6.00 30.85
C CYS A 15 14.07 -6.62 29.47
N TYR A 16 14.98 -6.01 28.70
CA TYR A 16 15.27 -6.40 27.33
C TYR A 16 16.61 -7.14 27.15
N SER A 17 17.24 -7.55 28.26
CA SER A 17 18.46 -8.34 28.22
C SER A 17 18.21 -9.79 27.80
N ILE A 18 18.85 -10.22 26.71
CA ILE A 18 18.94 -11.61 26.26
C ILE A 18 20.40 -12.03 26.08
N TYR A 19 20.69 -13.32 26.22
CA TYR A 19 22.05 -13.85 26.04
C TYR A 19 22.21 -14.48 24.65
N GLY A 20 23.14 -13.97 23.86
CA GLY A 20 23.30 -14.36 22.46
C GLY A 20 24.50 -13.70 21.80
N GLU A 21 24.59 -13.83 20.48
CA GLU A 21 25.60 -13.15 19.66
C GLU A 21 24.91 -11.99 18.94
N PHE A 22 25.42 -10.78 19.13
CA PHE A 22 24.78 -9.55 18.65
C PHE A 22 25.75 -8.69 17.87
N LEU A 23 25.22 -7.85 16.98
CA LEU A 23 26.00 -6.86 16.26
C LEU A 23 26.44 -5.73 17.21
N PRO A 24 27.56 -5.05 16.91
CA PRO A 24 28.57 -5.39 15.90
C PRO A 24 29.57 -6.46 16.36
N VAL A 25 29.52 -6.88 17.63
CA VAL A 25 30.62 -7.63 18.25
C VAL A 25 30.67 -9.11 17.87
N ASN A 26 29.55 -9.69 17.44
CA ASN A 26 29.43 -11.07 16.93
C ASN A 26 30.06 -12.12 17.87
N SER A 27 29.70 -12.07 19.15
CA SER A 27 30.15 -13.05 20.14
C SER A 27 29.25 -13.09 21.37
N TYR A 28 29.13 -14.28 21.97
CA TYR A 28 28.23 -14.54 23.10
C TYR A 28 28.41 -13.59 24.29
N ARG A 29 27.35 -12.81 24.58
CA ARG A 29 27.23 -11.86 25.69
C ARG A 29 25.76 -11.55 25.96
N TRP A 30 25.50 -10.73 26.97
CA TRP A 30 24.18 -10.13 27.15
C TRP A 30 24.00 -8.98 26.16
N SER A 31 22.81 -8.85 25.56
CA SER A 31 22.45 -7.77 24.64
C SER A 31 22.44 -6.41 25.32
N MET A 32 22.05 -6.38 26.59
CA MET A 32 22.05 -5.23 27.50
C MET A 32 22.44 -5.69 28.91
N ASN A 33 23.12 -4.86 29.69
CA ASN A 33 23.60 -5.22 31.00
C ASN A 33 23.91 -3.96 31.84
N PRO A 34 23.16 -3.72 32.95
CA PRO A 34 23.24 -2.49 33.78
C PRO A 34 24.58 -2.10 34.40
N ILE A 35 25.65 -2.85 34.13
CA ILE A 35 26.99 -2.61 34.65
C ILE A 35 28.07 -2.68 33.54
N ASN A 36 27.67 -2.70 32.26
CA ASN A 36 28.53 -2.76 31.10
C ASN A 36 28.17 -1.63 30.09
N PRO A 37 28.89 -0.50 30.09
CA PRO A 37 28.49 0.68 29.30
C PRO A 37 28.79 0.57 27.79
N LEU A 38 29.02 -0.64 27.27
CA LEU A 38 29.39 -0.90 25.87
C LEU A 38 28.25 -1.53 25.06
N ASP A 39 27.21 -2.02 25.73
CA ASP A 39 26.05 -2.58 25.05
C ASP A 39 25.08 -1.53 24.55
N VAL A 40 25.19 -0.28 24.99
CA VAL A 40 24.54 0.91 24.38
C VAL A 40 24.66 0.97 22.84
N ASP A 41 25.75 0.43 22.29
CA ASP A 41 26.08 0.39 20.86
C ASP A 41 25.72 -0.96 20.19
N TYR A 42 25.12 -1.90 20.92
CA TYR A 42 24.71 -3.19 20.34
C TYR A 42 23.34 -3.07 19.68
N ASP A 43 23.12 -3.95 18.71
CA ASP A 43 21.94 -4.03 17.85
C ASP A 43 21.52 -5.52 17.84
N PRO A 44 20.64 -5.92 18.77
CA PRO A 44 20.35 -7.33 19.04
C PRO A 44 19.40 -8.01 18.05
N ASP A 45 18.45 -7.27 17.49
CA ASP A 45 17.44 -7.68 16.50
C ASP A 45 17.90 -7.45 15.06
N ALA A 46 18.96 -6.68 14.86
CA ALA A 46 19.63 -6.50 13.58
C ALA A 46 18.73 -5.85 12.51
N ASP A 47 18.05 -4.78 12.90
CA ASP A 47 17.03 -4.06 12.12
C ASP A 47 17.56 -2.75 11.48
N GLY A 48 18.83 -2.40 11.74
CA GLY A 48 19.48 -1.24 11.16
C GLY A 48 19.66 -1.29 9.63
N TRP A 49 20.15 -0.18 9.06
CA TRP A 49 20.35 -0.05 7.61
C TRP A 49 21.77 -0.48 7.18
N TYR A 50 21.94 -1.76 6.82
CA TYR A 50 23.26 -2.35 6.57
C TYR A 50 23.71 -2.40 5.11
N ASP A 51 22.79 -2.38 4.16
CA ASP A 51 23.03 -2.56 2.72
C ASP A 51 23.26 -1.24 1.97
N ARG A 52 23.75 -0.23 2.70
CA ARG A 52 23.98 1.12 2.19
C ARG A 52 24.95 1.20 1.01
N SER A 53 24.59 2.01 0.04
CA SER A 53 25.40 2.43 -1.09
C SER A 53 25.81 3.91 -0.97
N TRP A 54 26.69 4.37 -1.87
CA TRP A 54 27.07 5.78 -1.91
C TRP A 54 26.06 6.66 -2.63
N GLU A 55 25.22 6.06 -3.47
CA GLU A 55 24.15 6.76 -4.16
C GLU A 55 23.00 7.07 -3.21
N ASP A 56 22.91 6.29 -2.12
CA ASP A 56 21.83 6.41 -1.15
C ASP A 56 21.82 7.77 -0.45
N VAL A 57 20.63 8.28 -0.19
CA VAL A 57 20.37 9.53 0.51
C VAL A 57 19.65 9.22 1.82
N PRO A 58 20.34 9.29 2.98
CA PRO A 58 19.68 9.11 4.27
C PRO A 58 18.54 10.10 4.48
N ALA A 59 17.49 9.65 5.17
CA ALA A 59 16.41 10.50 5.61
C ALA A 59 16.92 11.64 6.51
N LEU A 60 16.13 12.71 6.61
CA LEU A 60 16.42 13.79 7.54
C LEU A 60 16.33 13.25 8.96
N GLN A 61 17.42 13.35 9.73
CA GLN A 61 17.47 12.85 11.10
C GLN A 61 16.79 13.84 12.05
N GLY A 62 16.12 13.32 13.09
CA GLY A 62 15.31 14.12 14.01
C GLY A 62 14.55 13.26 15.00
N THR A 63 13.48 13.82 15.55
CA THR A 63 12.62 13.13 16.52
C THR A 63 11.16 13.35 16.17
N TRP A 64 10.36 12.31 16.34
CA TRP A 64 8.90 12.36 16.23
C TRP A 64 8.26 12.60 17.60
N GLU A 65 7.22 13.45 17.64
CA GLU A 65 6.30 13.58 18.78
C GLU A 65 4.87 13.36 18.28
N GLY A 66 4.45 12.09 18.24
CA GLY A 66 3.34 11.66 17.37
C GLY A 66 3.69 11.96 15.91
N ARG A 67 2.70 12.34 15.11
CA ARG A 67 2.84 12.67 13.68
C ARG A 67 3.47 14.03 13.38
N GLN A 68 4.39 14.50 14.23
CA GLN A 68 5.07 15.79 14.08
C GLN A 68 6.58 15.62 14.18
N PHE A 69 7.27 15.89 13.07
CA PHE A 69 8.72 15.75 12.98
C PHE A 69 9.47 17.02 13.38
N THR A 70 10.50 16.87 14.21
CA THR A 70 11.47 17.92 14.52
C THR A 70 12.86 17.52 14.05
N SER A 71 13.36 18.21 13.02
CA SER A 71 14.69 17.97 12.46
C SER A 71 15.83 18.28 13.43
N ALA A 72 16.81 17.38 13.49
CA ALA A 72 18.04 17.54 14.24
C ALA A 72 19.01 18.54 13.58
N PRO A 73 19.90 19.19 14.35
CA PRO A 73 20.96 20.05 13.81
C PRO A 73 21.86 19.35 12.78
N VAL A 74 22.49 20.15 11.90
CA VAL A 74 23.31 19.65 10.78
C VAL A 74 24.46 18.73 11.21
N ASP A 75 25.00 18.90 12.42
CA ASP A 75 26.08 18.07 12.96
C ASP A 75 25.62 16.70 13.47
N GLN A 76 24.31 16.47 13.56
CA GLN A 76 23.69 15.18 13.90
C GLN A 76 23.09 14.48 12.67
N GLN A 77 23.12 15.13 11.50
CA GLN A 77 22.64 14.54 10.26
C GLN A 77 23.59 13.46 9.76
N ILE A 78 23.03 12.33 9.33
CA ILE A 78 23.78 11.24 8.72
C ILE A 78 24.06 11.60 7.27
N GLY A 79 25.34 11.54 6.89
CA GLY A 79 25.76 11.73 5.50
C GLY A 79 25.71 10.44 4.68
N GLN A 80 25.77 10.58 3.36
CA GLN A 80 25.92 9.46 2.43
C GLN A 80 27.16 8.62 2.76
N GLY A 81 27.09 7.31 2.51
CA GLY A 81 28.22 6.40 2.75
C GLY A 81 27.85 4.93 2.68
N PHE A 82 28.87 4.07 2.55
CA PHE A 82 28.73 2.61 2.44
C PHE A 82 28.69 1.86 3.78
N LEU A 83 28.90 2.56 4.89
CA LEU A 83 28.97 1.90 6.19
C LEU A 83 27.57 1.66 6.70
N GLY A 84 27.22 0.40 6.91
CA GLY A 84 25.98 0.02 7.57
C GLY A 84 25.80 0.77 8.90
N LEU A 85 24.57 1.15 9.17
CA LEU A 85 24.15 1.82 10.39
C LEU A 85 23.46 0.80 11.28
N TYR A 86 23.95 0.67 12.52
CA TYR A 86 23.27 -0.10 13.54
C TYR A 86 22.19 0.76 14.16
N PHE A 87 21.02 0.19 14.41
CA PHE A 87 20.02 0.82 15.26
C PHE A 87 20.27 0.28 16.66
N SER A 88 21.05 1.06 17.42
CA SER A 88 21.60 0.55 18.67
C SER A 88 20.57 0.60 19.79
N ASN A 89 20.81 -0.16 20.86
CA ASN A 89 20.01 -0.13 22.09
C ASN A 89 19.72 1.28 22.63
N LEU A 90 20.64 2.24 22.45
CA LEU A 90 20.39 3.64 22.80
C LEU A 90 19.44 4.33 21.83
N MET A 91 19.59 4.12 20.53
CA MET A 91 18.71 4.68 19.51
C MET A 91 17.30 4.15 19.68
N GLU A 92 17.19 2.85 19.95
CA GLU A 92 15.97 2.17 20.37
C GLU A 92 15.30 2.88 21.55
N TYR A 93 16.05 3.05 22.64
CA TYR A 93 15.56 3.73 23.84
C TYR A 93 15.18 5.20 23.59
N GLU A 94 15.91 5.92 22.74
CA GLU A 94 15.66 7.33 22.42
C GLU A 94 14.46 7.52 21.49
N ASN A 95 14.19 6.56 20.59
CA ASN A 95 13.01 6.57 19.71
C ASN A 95 11.78 5.92 20.37
N GLY A 96 11.97 5.13 21.43
CA GLY A 96 10.89 4.46 22.15
C GLY A 96 10.47 3.12 21.54
N THR A 97 11.24 2.61 20.59
CA THR A 97 11.12 1.31 19.95
C THR A 97 11.66 0.19 20.86
N HIS A 98 11.46 -1.05 20.45
CA HIS A 98 11.77 -2.21 21.27
C HIS A 98 13.02 -2.99 20.78
N PRO A 99 14.12 -3.08 21.56
CA PRO A 99 15.46 -3.49 21.08
C PRO A 99 15.65 -5.00 20.83
N LEU A 100 14.54 -5.73 20.70
CA LEU A 100 14.47 -7.14 20.32
C LEU A 100 13.34 -7.39 19.32
N ASP A 101 12.76 -6.32 18.79
CA ASP A 101 11.61 -6.30 17.90
C ASP A 101 11.99 -5.41 16.72
N THR A 102 11.93 -5.95 15.52
CA THR A 102 12.48 -5.25 14.34
C THR A 102 11.54 -4.20 13.77
N ASP A 103 10.28 -4.19 14.20
CA ASP A 103 9.16 -3.45 13.61
C ASP A 103 8.16 -3.18 14.73
N SER A 104 8.32 -2.04 15.40
CA SER A 104 7.64 -1.72 16.66
C SER A 104 6.17 -1.31 16.49
N ASP A 105 5.75 -0.91 15.29
CA ASP A 105 4.36 -0.58 14.94
C ASP A 105 3.65 -1.59 14.03
N ASP A 106 4.33 -2.71 13.75
CA ASP A 106 3.82 -3.89 13.03
C ASP A 106 3.38 -3.58 11.59
N ASP A 107 4.10 -2.69 10.89
CA ASP A 107 3.70 -2.21 9.56
C ASP A 107 4.52 -2.77 8.38
N SER A 108 5.56 -3.57 8.62
CA SER A 108 6.34 -4.24 7.58
C SER A 108 5.57 -5.39 6.89
N MET A 109 4.32 -5.20 6.46
CA MET A 109 3.43 -6.26 5.98
C MET A 109 3.50 -6.54 4.48
N VAL A 110 4.24 -5.74 3.71
CA VAL A 110 4.37 -5.91 2.26
C VAL A 110 4.89 -7.31 1.89
N MET A 111 4.22 -7.99 0.97
CA MET A 111 4.57 -9.31 0.48
C MET A 111 5.23 -9.25 -0.89
N LYS A 112 6.37 -9.93 -1.06
CA LYS A 112 7.13 -9.98 -2.31
C LYS A 112 7.17 -11.40 -2.89
N PRO A 113 6.88 -11.60 -4.19
CA PRO A 113 6.99 -12.91 -4.82
C PRO A 113 8.46 -13.30 -5.05
N ILE A 114 8.79 -14.55 -4.74
CA ILE A 114 10.05 -15.17 -5.14
C ILE A 114 9.84 -15.86 -6.49
N MET A 115 10.52 -15.33 -7.51
CA MET A 115 10.43 -15.82 -8.88
C MET A 115 11.56 -16.78 -9.24
N GLN A 116 11.23 -17.91 -9.86
CA GLN A 116 12.20 -18.82 -10.48
C GLN A 116 11.75 -19.18 -11.90
N ASN A 117 12.57 -18.83 -12.91
CA ASN A 117 12.26 -19.03 -14.32
C ASN A 117 10.91 -18.41 -14.79
N GLY A 118 10.52 -17.27 -14.20
CA GLY A 118 9.28 -16.57 -14.55
C GLY A 118 8.02 -17.12 -13.87
N ILE A 119 8.16 -18.03 -12.91
CA ILE A 119 7.06 -18.59 -12.12
C ILE A 119 7.26 -18.20 -10.65
N VAL A 120 6.19 -17.82 -9.96
CA VAL A 120 6.21 -17.59 -8.52
C VAL A 120 6.31 -18.93 -7.80
N ILE A 121 7.29 -19.09 -6.92
CA ILE A 121 7.51 -20.34 -6.17
C ILE A 121 7.27 -20.18 -4.66
N ASP A 122 7.33 -18.96 -4.16
CA ASP A 122 7.20 -18.64 -2.74
C ASP A 122 6.92 -17.13 -2.59
N TYR A 123 6.56 -16.69 -1.39
CA TYR A 123 6.44 -15.27 -1.04
C TYR A 123 7.15 -15.02 0.28
N VAL A 124 7.73 -13.83 0.40
CA VAL A 124 8.38 -13.38 1.63
C VAL A 124 7.87 -12.00 2.00
N GLN A 125 7.73 -11.79 3.30
CA GLN A 125 7.46 -10.48 3.86
C GLN A 125 8.69 -9.58 3.66
N ASP A 126 8.45 -8.35 3.27
CA ASP A 126 9.43 -7.30 3.08
C ASP A 126 9.64 -6.54 4.38
N THR A 127 10.78 -6.76 5.03
CA THR A 127 11.13 -6.15 6.32
C THR A 127 11.83 -4.81 6.13
N ASN A 128 11.39 -4.01 5.15
CA ASN A 128 12.07 -2.75 4.83
C ASN A 128 11.60 -1.61 5.73
N LEU A 129 10.38 -1.63 6.27
CA LEU A 129 9.94 -0.70 7.31
C LEU A 129 10.32 -1.24 8.70
N SER A 130 11.59 -1.60 8.86
CA SER A 130 12.12 -1.92 10.18
C SER A 130 12.50 -0.65 10.91
N ASP A 131 12.44 -0.62 12.25
CA ASP A 131 12.57 0.62 13.03
C ASP A 131 13.82 1.43 12.62
N GLY A 132 14.97 0.76 12.52
CA GLY A 132 16.20 1.37 12.07
C GLY A 132 16.18 1.89 10.64
N ARG A 133 15.54 1.18 9.70
CA ARG A 133 15.42 1.61 8.30
C ARG A 133 14.46 2.78 8.14
N GLU A 134 13.37 2.78 8.89
CA GLU A 134 12.44 3.90 8.92
C GLU A 134 13.16 5.18 9.34
N VAL A 135 13.90 5.14 10.46
CA VAL A 135 14.65 6.30 10.94
C VAL A 135 15.79 6.71 9.98
N PHE A 136 16.52 5.76 9.41
CA PHE A 136 17.71 6.09 8.62
C PHE A 136 17.45 6.33 7.13
N LYS A 137 16.48 5.64 6.53
CA LYS A 137 16.25 5.60 5.07
C LYS A 137 14.93 6.27 4.67
N TYR A 138 13.82 5.87 5.25
CA TYR A 138 12.48 6.29 4.79
C TYR A 138 12.03 7.61 5.43
N GLY A 139 12.50 7.91 6.63
CA GLY A 139 12.13 9.08 7.41
C GLY A 139 10.78 8.96 8.10
N THR A 140 10.18 7.77 8.12
CA THR A 140 8.92 7.46 8.81
C THR A 140 9.12 7.36 10.32
N ASN A 141 8.02 7.27 11.07
CA ASN A 141 8.00 7.15 12.51
C ASN A 141 7.76 5.68 12.91
N PRO A 142 8.74 4.97 13.51
CA PRO A 142 8.66 3.53 13.78
C PRO A 142 7.70 3.14 14.93
N LEU A 143 6.78 4.03 15.28
CA LEU A 143 5.78 3.84 16.33
C LEU A 143 4.38 4.24 15.84
N ASP A 144 4.22 4.49 14.53
CA ASP A 144 3.00 4.97 13.90
C ASP A 144 2.92 4.53 12.43
N ASN A 145 2.16 3.46 12.19
CA ASN A 145 1.92 2.85 10.87
C ASN A 145 1.13 3.69 9.83
N ASP A 146 1.08 5.00 10.05
CA ASP A 146 0.46 6.08 9.26
C ASP A 146 1.11 7.39 9.74
N THR A 147 2.38 7.55 9.41
CA THR A 147 3.33 8.51 9.98
C THR A 147 2.82 9.96 9.88
N ASP A 148 2.17 10.32 8.78
CA ASP A 148 1.69 11.68 8.55
C ASP A 148 0.20 11.89 8.87
N GLY A 149 -0.55 10.80 8.97
CA GLY A 149 -1.90 10.76 9.46
C GLY A 149 -3.00 11.10 8.47
N ASP A 150 -2.70 10.90 7.21
CA ASP A 150 -3.63 11.00 6.11
C ASP A 150 -4.46 9.73 5.89
N MET A 151 -4.42 8.78 6.83
CA MET A 151 -5.15 7.51 6.75
C MET A 151 -4.76 6.66 5.52
N MET A 152 -3.57 6.84 4.97
CA MET A 152 -2.91 5.88 4.10
C MET A 152 -1.75 5.28 4.89
N PRO A 153 -1.66 3.95 4.99
CA PRO A 153 -0.62 3.36 5.83
C PRO A 153 0.76 3.39 5.15
N ASP A 154 1.80 3.55 5.97
CA ASP A 154 3.19 3.68 5.51
C ASP A 154 3.60 2.50 4.61
N PHE A 155 3.17 1.27 4.90
CA PHE A 155 3.45 0.10 4.05
C PHE A 155 2.91 0.25 2.62
N TYR A 156 1.73 0.82 2.47
CA TYR A 156 1.07 1.02 1.18
C TYR A 156 1.80 2.10 0.40
N GLU A 157 2.13 3.21 1.06
CA GLU A 157 2.86 4.31 0.47
C GLU A 157 4.30 3.94 0.12
N TYR A 158 4.96 3.17 0.98
CA TYR A 158 6.28 2.60 0.70
C TYR A 158 6.24 1.71 -0.55
N TYR A 159 5.25 0.84 -0.66
CA TYR A 159 5.11 -0.01 -1.84
C TYR A 159 4.85 0.79 -3.13
N ARG A 160 4.02 1.84 -3.06
CA ARG A 160 3.59 2.62 -4.24
C ARG A 160 4.57 3.74 -4.62
N GLY A 161 5.09 4.46 -3.64
CA GLY A 161 5.78 5.74 -3.81
C GLY A 161 7.30 5.67 -3.73
N TRP A 162 7.87 4.73 -2.96
CA TRP A 162 9.32 4.72 -2.73
C TRP A 162 10.10 4.43 -4.02
N ASN A 163 10.94 5.39 -4.41
CA ASN A 163 11.80 5.33 -5.57
C ASN A 163 13.25 5.07 -5.18
N GLU A 164 13.63 3.79 -5.20
CA GLU A 164 14.98 3.33 -4.86
C GLU A 164 16.09 3.92 -5.76
N ALA A 165 15.76 4.47 -6.94
CA ALA A 165 16.79 5.04 -7.83
C ALA A 165 17.29 6.41 -7.36
N ASN A 166 16.55 7.08 -6.50
CA ASN A 166 16.86 8.43 -6.03
C ASN A 166 16.49 8.67 -4.55
N ASP A 167 16.17 7.61 -3.80
CA ASP A 167 15.78 7.60 -2.38
C ASP A 167 14.81 8.73 -2.01
N ASN A 168 13.65 8.73 -2.66
CA ASN A 168 12.53 9.59 -2.28
C ASN A 168 11.20 8.99 -2.71
N TRP A 169 10.13 9.66 -2.31
CA TRP A 169 8.75 9.24 -2.47
C TRP A 169 8.11 9.63 -3.81
N SER A 170 8.89 10.12 -4.78
CA SER A 170 8.36 10.64 -6.05
C SER A 170 8.98 10.00 -7.29
N SER A 171 8.11 9.68 -8.25
CA SER A 171 8.48 9.14 -9.56
C SER A 171 7.88 9.97 -10.69
N TYR A 172 8.66 10.20 -11.76
CA TYR A 172 8.14 10.84 -12.97
C TYR A 172 7.65 9.76 -13.95
N LEU A 173 6.33 9.61 -14.06
CA LEU A 173 5.66 8.50 -14.73
C LEU A 173 4.77 8.98 -15.88
N LYS A 174 4.54 8.13 -16.88
CA LYS A 174 3.66 8.41 -18.03
C LYS A 174 2.27 7.80 -17.81
N ILE A 175 1.54 8.36 -16.85
CA ILE A 175 0.29 7.78 -16.31
C ILE A 175 -0.93 8.71 -16.46
N SER A 176 -0.72 10.01 -16.68
CA SER A 176 -1.80 11.00 -16.61
C SER A 176 -2.70 10.96 -17.85
N VAL A 177 -3.96 10.60 -17.69
CA VAL A 177 -4.97 10.46 -18.74
C VAL A 177 -5.20 11.80 -19.45
N VAL A 178 -5.00 11.80 -20.77
CA VAL A 178 -5.37 12.93 -21.62
C VAL A 178 -6.83 12.77 -22.05
N TRP A 179 -7.72 13.46 -21.34
CA TRP A 179 -9.16 13.42 -21.65
C TRP A 179 -9.49 14.04 -23.01
N GLN A 180 -10.32 13.34 -23.78
CA GLN A 180 -10.83 13.83 -25.04
C GLN A 180 -12.23 14.44 -24.88
N GLN A 181 -12.38 15.69 -25.32
CA GLN A 181 -13.68 16.34 -25.41
C GLN A 181 -14.47 15.80 -26.60
N ILE A 182 -15.51 15.00 -26.34
CA ILE A 182 -16.41 14.48 -27.37
C ILE A 182 -17.47 15.51 -27.73
N THR A 183 -18.05 16.15 -26.72
CA THR A 183 -18.97 17.27 -26.89
C THR A 183 -18.69 18.34 -25.84
N ALA A 184 -19.35 19.50 -25.93
CA ALA A 184 -19.21 20.57 -24.93
C ALA A 184 -19.55 20.11 -23.49
N THR A 185 -20.27 19.01 -23.31
CA THR A 185 -20.71 18.48 -22.01
C THR A 185 -20.35 17.00 -21.82
N ASN A 186 -19.41 16.47 -22.60
CA ASN A 186 -19.03 15.06 -22.51
C ASN A 186 -17.53 14.92 -22.80
N TRP A 187 -16.80 14.46 -21.79
CA TRP A 187 -15.37 14.15 -21.83
C TRP A 187 -15.22 12.67 -21.56
N LYS A 188 -14.31 12.02 -22.27
CA LYS A 188 -14.04 10.59 -22.12
C LYS A 188 -12.55 10.30 -22.07
N PRO A 189 -12.10 9.31 -21.28
CA PRO A 189 -10.71 8.91 -21.17
C PRO A 189 -10.38 7.94 -22.31
N VAL A 190 -10.56 8.38 -23.56
CA VAL A 190 -10.32 7.55 -24.76
C VAL A 190 -9.65 8.38 -25.84
N ASN A 191 -9.02 7.72 -26.81
CA ASN A 191 -8.47 8.34 -28.00
C ASN A 191 -9.25 7.92 -29.25
N ILE A 192 -10.16 8.78 -29.70
CA ILE A 192 -10.99 8.58 -30.89
C ILE A 192 -10.31 9.18 -32.11
N THR A 193 -9.92 8.30 -33.05
CA THR A 193 -9.33 8.69 -34.34
C THR A 193 -10.15 8.12 -35.50
N GLY A 194 -10.95 8.98 -36.14
CA GLY A 194 -11.83 8.55 -37.23
C GLY A 194 -12.97 7.67 -36.70
N THR A 195 -12.92 6.37 -36.99
CA THR A 195 -13.86 5.36 -36.46
C THR A 195 -13.24 4.48 -35.38
N SER A 196 -11.95 4.63 -35.10
CA SER A 196 -11.23 3.82 -34.13
C SER A 196 -11.31 4.45 -32.74
N ILE A 197 -11.54 3.62 -31.72
CA ILE A 197 -11.57 4.02 -30.31
C ILE A 197 -10.44 3.26 -29.61
N ALA A 198 -9.35 3.96 -29.29
CA ALA A 198 -8.23 3.40 -28.56
C ALA A 198 -8.23 3.87 -27.09
N ARG A 199 -7.44 3.19 -26.24
CA ARG A 199 -7.10 3.63 -24.88
C ARG A 199 -6.60 5.09 -24.89
N PRO A 200 -6.75 5.82 -23.77
CA PRO A 200 -6.35 7.23 -23.73
C PRO A 200 -4.85 7.39 -24.00
N GLU A 201 -4.48 8.53 -24.59
CA GLU A 201 -3.09 8.95 -24.55
C GLU A 201 -2.72 9.33 -23.12
N LEU A 202 -1.55 8.91 -22.65
CA LEU A 202 -1.04 9.26 -21.34
C LEU A 202 0.02 10.36 -21.43
N ALA A 203 0.00 11.30 -20.50
CA ALA A 203 0.97 12.36 -20.32
C ALA A 203 1.93 12.03 -19.17
N TRP A 204 3.11 12.63 -19.20
CA TRP A 204 4.08 12.51 -18.12
C TRP A 204 3.73 13.45 -16.97
N THR A 205 3.71 12.92 -15.76
CA THR A 205 3.40 13.62 -14.51
C THR A 205 4.30 13.14 -13.38
N TRP A 206 4.32 13.88 -12.27
CA TRP A 206 4.90 13.39 -11.03
C TRP A 206 3.84 12.63 -10.26
N PHE A 207 4.21 11.44 -9.78
CA PHE A 207 3.45 10.59 -8.89
C PHE A 207 4.17 10.56 -7.55
N THR A 208 3.43 10.75 -6.46
CA THR A 208 3.97 10.78 -5.10
C THR A 208 3.02 10.02 -4.18
N HIS A 209 3.59 9.13 -3.38
CA HIS A 209 3.01 8.60 -2.15
C HIS A 209 4.09 8.77 -1.10
N ASP A 210 3.97 9.77 -0.22
CA ASP A 210 5.01 10.15 0.74
C ASP A 210 4.43 10.07 2.13
N ALA A 211 4.75 8.99 2.84
CA ALA A 211 4.27 8.71 4.20
C ALA A 211 4.62 9.78 5.25
N THR A 212 5.36 10.82 4.88
CA THR A 212 5.72 11.94 5.74
C THR A 212 5.06 13.27 5.34
N ASP A 213 4.25 13.31 4.28
CA ASP A 213 3.55 14.50 3.78
C ASP A 213 2.06 14.22 3.48
N PRO A 214 1.14 14.57 4.40
CA PRO A 214 -0.27 14.12 4.36
C PRO A 214 -1.11 14.79 3.27
N SER A 215 -0.47 15.55 2.38
CA SER A 215 -1.11 16.24 1.27
C SER A 215 -1.16 15.42 0.00
N ASP A 216 -0.37 14.34 -0.07
CA ASP A 216 -0.32 13.40 -1.18
C ASP A 216 -1.57 12.50 -1.27
N ALA A 217 -2.24 12.14 -0.15
CA ALA A 217 -3.58 11.53 -0.16
C ALA A 217 -4.59 12.25 -1.06
N GLY A 218 -4.46 13.58 -1.19
CA GLY A 218 -5.33 14.41 -2.00
C GLY A 218 -4.89 14.58 -3.46
N GLN A 219 -3.78 13.99 -3.87
CA GLN A 219 -3.27 14.03 -5.23
C GLN A 219 -3.99 13.01 -6.13
N ASP A 220 -4.05 13.33 -7.42
CA ASP A 220 -4.68 12.54 -8.47
C ASP A 220 -3.76 12.71 -9.70
N ALA A 221 -2.75 11.85 -9.77
CA ALA A 221 -1.65 12.01 -10.72
C ALA A 221 -2.02 11.42 -12.09
N ASP A 222 -2.60 10.23 -12.09
CA ASP A 222 -3.06 9.56 -13.30
C ASP A 222 -4.32 10.21 -13.90
N ASN A 223 -4.96 11.17 -13.21
CA ASN A 223 -5.99 12.05 -13.75
C ASN A 223 -7.18 11.25 -14.28
N ASP A 224 -7.61 10.23 -13.53
CA ASP A 224 -8.58 9.22 -13.91
C ASP A 224 -9.98 9.44 -13.33
N GLY A 225 -10.25 10.59 -12.73
CA GLY A 225 -11.53 10.91 -12.12
C GLY A 225 -12.68 11.18 -13.10
N GLY A 226 -13.44 12.24 -12.84
CA GLY A 226 -14.68 12.56 -13.56
C GLY A 226 -14.77 13.98 -14.09
N TRP A 227 -15.80 14.25 -14.90
CA TRP A 227 -16.12 15.61 -15.36
C TRP A 227 -17.57 15.96 -15.07
N GLU A 228 -17.78 16.94 -14.20
CA GLU A 228 -19.10 17.52 -13.94
C GLU A 228 -19.38 18.68 -14.91
N CYS A 229 -20.26 18.44 -15.87
CA CYS A 229 -20.66 19.43 -16.88
C CYS A 229 -22.00 20.13 -16.58
N SER A 230 -22.25 20.48 -15.32
CA SER A 230 -23.49 21.18 -14.95
C SER A 230 -23.40 22.68 -15.31
N SER A 231 -24.37 23.17 -16.09
CA SER A 231 -24.50 24.60 -16.49
C SER A 231 -23.57 25.10 -17.61
N GLY A 232 -23.05 24.21 -18.46
CA GLY A 232 -22.33 24.59 -19.70
C GLY A 232 -20.84 24.89 -19.53
N ASN A 233 -20.30 24.72 -18.32
CA ASN A 233 -18.88 24.57 -18.06
C ASN A 233 -18.66 23.16 -17.50
N CYS A 234 -17.57 22.50 -17.90
CA CYS A 234 -17.15 21.23 -17.33
C CYS A 234 -16.03 21.50 -16.32
N LEU A 235 -16.17 20.93 -15.13
CA LEU A 235 -15.16 20.94 -14.08
C LEU A 235 -14.70 19.50 -13.85
N TYR A 236 -13.39 19.32 -13.79
CA TYR A 236 -12.81 18.04 -13.41
C TYR A 236 -13.06 17.78 -11.92
N VAL A 237 -13.45 16.55 -11.60
CA VAL A 237 -13.62 16.04 -10.24
C VAL A 237 -12.56 14.97 -10.05
N PRO A 238 -11.57 15.19 -9.16
CA PRO A 238 -10.49 14.24 -8.98
C PRO A 238 -10.97 12.95 -8.31
N TYR A 239 -10.26 11.87 -8.62
CA TYR A 239 -10.29 10.61 -7.88
C TYR A 239 -8.88 10.43 -7.33
N ASN A 240 -8.71 10.76 -6.05
CA ASN A 240 -7.38 10.90 -5.47
C ASN A 240 -6.87 9.60 -4.85
N ASN A 241 -5.56 9.56 -4.55
CA ASN A 241 -4.87 8.44 -3.90
C ASN A 241 -5.67 7.84 -2.72
N PHE A 242 -6.22 8.69 -1.85
CA PHE A 242 -7.05 8.27 -0.71
C PHE A 242 -8.35 7.59 -1.16
N GLN A 243 -9.04 8.17 -2.13
CA GLN A 243 -10.27 7.61 -2.68
C GLN A 243 -10.04 6.28 -3.37
N GLU A 244 -8.92 6.11 -4.05
CA GLU A 244 -8.50 4.86 -4.71
C GLU A 244 -8.20 3.74 -3.72
N TYR A 245 -7.38 4.01 -2.71
CA TYR A 245 -7.05 3.05 -1.66
C TYR A 245 -8.33 2.50 -0.96
N TYR A 246 -9.34 3.35 -0.80
CA TYR A 246 -10.60 3.00 -0.15
C TYR A 246 -11.78 2.72 -1.07
N GLY A 247 -11.61 2.81 -2.40
CA GLY A 247 -12.67 2.78 -3.42
C GLY A 247 -13.89 3.64 -3.06
N LEU A 248 -13.69 4.96 -2.97
CA LEU A 248 -14.69 5.94 -2.55
C LEU A 248 -14.93 7.00 -3.63
N VAL A 249 -16.19 7.14 -4.09
CA VAL A 249 -16.61 8.33 -4.88
C VAL A 249 -17.47 9.32 -4.08
N ASN A 250 -17.83 8.96 -2.84
CA ASN A 250 -18.66 9.81 -2.01
C ASN A 250 -17.87 11.02 -1.52
N ALA A 251 -18.21 12.20 -2.04
CA ALA A 251 -17.59 13.46 -1.65
C ALA A 251 -17.65 13.77 -0.14
N SER A 252 -18.52 13.10 0.65
CA SER A 252 -18.57 13.24 2.12
C SER A 252 -17.55 12.37 2.86
N LEU A 253 -16.81 11.50 2.15
CA LEU A 253 -15.78 10.61 2.67
C LEU A 253 -14.47 10.72 1.88
N ALA A 254 -14.32 11.70 0.98
CA ALA A 254 -13.17 11.79 0.05
C ALA A 254 -11.87 12.33 0.67
N SER A 255 -11.77 12.37 2.00
CA SER A 255 -10.53 12.73 2.70
C SER A 255 -10.58 12.31 4.17
N PRO A 256 -9.42 12.24 4.85
CA PRO A 256 -9.33 11.85 6.26
C PRO A 256 -10.13 12.77 7.18
N THR A 257 -10.08 14.08 6.90
CA THR A 257 -10.83 15.08 7.65
C THR A 257 -12.33 14.86 7.55
N LEU A 258 -12.84 14.49 6.37
CA LEU A 258 -14.25 14.23 6.15
C LEU A 258 -14.69 12.92 6.82
N VAL A 259 -13.86 11.87 6.75
CA VAL A 259 -14.11 10.60 7.43
C VAL A 259 -14.24 10.79 8.95
N ARG A 260 -13.27 11.46 9.58
CA ARG A 260 -13.30 11.72 11.03
C ARG A 260 -14.52 12.55 11.44
N GLN A 261 -15.07 13.38 10.54
CA GLN A 261 -16.28 14.16 10.76
C GLN A 261 -17.59 13.40 10.50
N ALA A 262 -17.54 12.33 9.70
CA ALA A 262 -18.71 11.55 9.32
C ALA A 262 -19.31 10.74 10.49
N GLY A 263 -18.53 10.51 11.56
CA GLY A 263 -18.99 9.77 12.73
C GLY A 263 -19.27 8.30 12.43
N LEU A 264 -18.47 7.72 11.53
CA LEU A 264 -18.48 6.29 11.24
C LEU A 264 -17.99 5.50 12.46
N TYR A 265 -18.45 4.25 12.55
CA TYR A 265 -18.03 3.34 13.61
C TYR A 265 -17.32 2.13 13.00
N ASP A 266 -16.20 1.76 13.61
CA ASP A 266 -15.53 0.50 13.34
C ASP A 266 -16.39 -0.68 13.84
N CYS A 267 -15.90 -1.88 13.60
CA CYS A 267 -16.60 -3.09 14.01
C CYS A 267 -16.66 -3.31 15.53
N SER A 268 -15.78 -2.66 16.29
CA SER A 268 -15.80 -2.66 17.76
C SER A 268 -16.84 -1.68 18.33
N GLY A 269 -17.42 -0.83 17.48
CA GLY A 269 -18.32 0.25 17.87
C GLY A 269 -17.60 1.50 18.36
N SER A 270 -16.30 1.63 18.07
CA SER A 270 -15.50 2.83 18.28
C SER A 270 -15.62 3.76 17.08
N ILE A 271 -15.44 5.06 17.30
CA ILE A 271 -15.47 6.04 16.19
C ILE A 271 -14.21 5.83 15.35
N VAL A 272 -14.37 5.81 14.02
CA VAL A 272 -13.25 5.73 13.07
C VAL A 272 -12.36 6.97 13.22
N GLN A 273 -11.10 6.75 13.56
CA GLN A 273 -10.03 7.76 13.65
C GLN A 273 -8.82 7.42 12.78
N GLU A 274 -8.63 6.13 12.50
CA GLU A 274 -7.44 5.56 11.84
C GLU A 274 -7.80 4.77 10.57
N TRP A 275 -6.80 4.48 9.75
CA TRP A 275 -6.98 3.90 8.43
C TRP A 275 -7.58 2.49 8.47
N TRP A 276 -7.11 1.64 9.38
CA TRP A 276 -7.58 0.25 9.49
C TRP A 276 -9.04 0.20 9.95
N GLN A 277 -9.44 1.13 10.82
CA GLN A 277 -10.83 1.25 11.28
C GLN A 277 -11.76 1.62 10.11
N LEU A 278 -11.33 2.53 9.24
CA LEU A 278 -12.09 2.89 8.06
C LEU A 278 -12.20 1.71 7.09
N ARG A 279 -11.08 1.03 6.83
CA ARG A 279 -11.03 -0.15 5.96
C ARG A 279 -11.98 -1.25 6.48
N GLU A 280 -11.92 -1.57 7.77
CA GLU A 280 -12.85 -2.49 8.43
C GLU A 280 -14.32 -2.07 8.28
N SER A 281 -14.63 -0.80 8.52
CA SER A 281 -16.00 -0.27 8.38
C SER A 281 -16.53 -0.36 6.95
N LEU A 282 -15.69 -0.07 5.95
CA LEU A 282 -16.08 -0.03 4.55
C LEU A 282 -16.23 -1.43 3.95
N LEU A 283 -15.29 -2.32 4.26
CA LEU A 283 -15.27 -3.68 3.71
C LEU A 283 -16.11 -4.67 4.53
N GLY A 284 -16.46 -4.29 5.77
CA GLY A 284 -17.29 -5.10 6.65
C GLY A 284 -16.65 -6.42 7.06
N THR A 285 -15.31 -6.50 7.06
CA THR A 285 -14.48 -7.69 7.34
C THR A 285 -14.88 -8.42 8.62
N CYS A 286 -15.39 -7.69 9.60
CA CYS A 286 -15.77 -8.19 10.91
C CYS A 286 -17.18 -8.80 10.95
N SER A 287 -17.96 -8.69 9.87
CA SER A 287 -19.31 -9.24 9.76
C SER A 287 -19.33 -10.73 9.43
N GLY A 288 -18.16 -11.39 9.44
CA GLY A 288 -17.99 -12.82 9.15
C GLY A 288 -18.55 -13.17 7.77
N SER A 289 -19.47 -14.14 7.70
CA SER A 289 -20.03 -14.58 6.42
C SER A 289 -20.84 -13.52 5.67
N ALA A 290 -21.27 -12.44 6.33
CA ALA A 290 -21.96 -11.33 5.64
C ALA A 290 -20.99 -10.49 4.80
N ALA A 291 -19.69 -10.45 5.16
CA ALA A 291 -18.65 -9.75 4.39
C ALA A 291 -18.48 -10.36 2.99
N LEU A 292 -18.76 -11.66 2.81
CA LEU A 292 -18.63 -12.35 1.51
C LEU A 292 -19.49 -11.71 0.40
N SER A 293 -20.59 -11.04 0.78
CA SER A 293 -21.51 -10.40 -0.16
C SER A 293 -21.40 -8.87 -0.20
N SER A 294 -20.51 -8.27 0.59
CA SER A 294 -20.39 -6.80 0.71
C SER A 294 -18.95 -6.27 0.64
N ASN A 295 -17.95 -7.13 0.84
CA ASN A 295 -16.55 -6.75 0.67
C ASN A 295 -16.25 -6.72 -0.83
N TYR A 296 -16.25 -5.51 -1.37
CA TYR A 296 -16.15 -5.32 -2.81
C TYR A 296 -14.71 -5.39 -3.34
N PHE A 297 -13.69 -5.36 -2.47
CA PHE A 297 -12.30 -5.67 -2.82
C PHE A 297 -11.92 -7.13 -2.54
N ARG A 298 -12.89 -7.99 -2.18
CA ARG A 298 -12.64 -9.42 -2.07
C ARG A 298 -12.16 -9.97 -3.41
N MET A 299 -11.04 -10.68 -3.38
CA MET A 299 -10.42 -11.16 -4.61
C MET A 299 -10.92 -12.53 -5.07
N TYR A 300 -11.10 -13.49 -4.17
CA TYR A 300 -11.45 -14.87 -4.54
C TYR A 300 -12.92 -15.01 -4.89
N ARG A 301 -13.29 -15.92 -5.77
CA ARG A 301 -14.69 -16.22 -6.14
C ARG A 301 -15.26 -17.37 -5.31
N VAL A 302 -16.42 -17.19 -4.69
CA VAL A 302 -17.02 -18.19 -3.77
C VAL A 302 -17.82 -19.27 -4.51
N ASN A 303 -18.44 -18.94 -5.64
CA ASN A 303 -19.19 -19.89 -6.47
C ASN A 303 -19.40 -19.36 -7.90
N ASN A 304 -19.90 -20.20 -8.81
CA ASN A 304 -20.05 -19.83 -10.23
C ASN A 304 -21.09 -18.73 -10.52
N ALA A 305 -21.94 -18.35 -9.56
CA ALA A 305 -22.86 -17.23 -9.68
C ALA A 305 -22.33 -15.96 -8.98
N ASP A 306 -21.19 -16.07 -8.29
CA ASP A 306 -20.53 -14.96 -7.63
C ASP A 306 -19.83 -14.08 -8.68
N LEU A 307 -20.11 -12.79 -8.59
CA LEU A 307 -19.60 -11.72 -9.45
C LEU A 307 -18.69 -10.75 -8.71
N LEU A 308 -18.48 -10.98 -7.41
CA LEU A 308 -17.66 -10.15 -6.53
C LEU A 308 -16.32 -10.86 -6.33
N TYR A 309 -15.43 -10.72 -7.32
CA TYR A 309 -14.10 -11.31 -7.33
C TYR A 309 -13.19 -10.48 -8.24
N ALA A 310 -11.88 -10.54 -8.01
CA ALA A 310 -10.91 -9.80 -8.81
C ALA A 310 -10.66 -10.49 -10.16
N LEU A 311 -10.62 -9.73 -11.24
CA LEU A 311 -10.21 -10.20 -12.57
C LEU A 311 -9.48 -9.08 -13.29
N VAL A 312 -8.18 -9.24 -13.53
CA VAL A 312 -7.33 -8.26 -14.21
C VAL A 312 -6.77 -8.91 -15.47
N ILE A 313 -7.00 -8.28 -16.63
CA ILE A 313 -6.64 -8.79 -17.96
C ILE A 313 -6.00 -7.68 -18.78
N ASP A 314 -4.88 -7.99 -19.45
CA ASP A 314 -4.45 -7.21 -20.61
C ASP A 314 -5.03 -7.87 -21.87
N ASP A 315 -6.06 -7.23 -22.42
CA ASP A 315 -6.78 -7.71 -23.60
C ASP A 315 -6.01 -7.51 -24.90
N ASN A 316 -4.86 -6.79 -24.88
CA ASN A 316 -4.01 -6.48 -26.04
C ASN A 316 -4.74 -5.84 -27.23
N ASP A 317 -6.01 -5.47 -27.06
CA ASP A 317 -6.84 -4.96 -28.13
C ASP A 317 -6.44 -3.52 -28.46
N ALA A 318 -6.32 -3.23 -29.76
CA ALA A 318 -5.99 -1.89 -30.23
C ALA A 318 -7.21 -0.98 -30.33
N ASP A 319 -8.41 -1.57 -30.38
CA ASP A 319 -9.68 -0.87 -30.57
C ASP A 319 -10.75 -1.42 -29.61
N TYR A 320 -11.54 -0.53 -29.05
CA TYR A 320 -12.63 -0.88 -28.15
C TYR A 320 -13.72 -1.74 -28.82
N GLU A 321 -13.96 -1.54 -30.13
CA GLU A 321 -15.01 -2.27 -30.85
C GLU A 321 -14.58 -3.67 -31.33
N ASP A 322 -13.28 -3.95 -31.36
CA ASP A 322 -12.71 -5.23 -31.76
C ASP A 322 -12.33 -6.02 -30.49
N ILE A 323 -12.89 -7.23 -30.34
CA ILE A 323 -12.63 -8.13 -29.20
C ILE A 323 -11.87 -9.36 -29.72
N ASP A 324 -10.57 -9.43 -29.45
CA ASP A 324 -9.72 -10.59 -29.77
C ASP A 324 -9.27 -11.33 -28.51
N THR A 325 -10.07 -12.29 -28.05
CA THR A 325 -9.72 -13.06 -26.84
C THR A 325 -8.58 -14.07 -27.02
N SER A 326 -7.89 -14.06 -28.16
CA SER A 326 -6.85 -15.05 -28.48
C SER A 326 -5.46 -14.69 -27.97
N ASP A 327 -5.23 -13.43 -27.62
CA ASP A 327 -4.00 -12.90 -27.03
C ASP A 327 -4.18 -12.23 -25.65
N ASP A 328 -5.38 -12.32 -25.06
CA ASP A 328 -5.63 -11.96 -23.65
C ASP A 328 -4.59 -12.58 -22.70
N GLU A 329 -3.98 -11.74 -21.86
CA GLU A 329 -3.13 -12.15 -20.75
C GLU A 329 -3.83 -11.92 -19.42
N VAL A 330 -4.06 -13.00 -18.67
CA VAL A 330 -4.70 -12.94 -17.36
C VAL A 330 -3.63 -12.72 -16.29
N PHE A 331 -3.71 -11.61 -15.57
CA PHE A 331 -2.80 -11.28 -14.48
C PHE A 331 -3.33 -11.71 -13.12
N VAL A 332 -4.60 -11.38 -12.84
CA VAL A 332 -5.29 -11.74 -11.59
C VAL A 332 -6.59 -12.44 -11.94
N ASN A 333 -6.88 -13.57 -11.28
CA ASN A 333 -8.17 -14.22 -11.47
C ASN A 333 -8.66 -14.90 -10.20
N GLY A 334 -9.66 -14.31 -9.57
CA GLY A 334 -10.32 -14.80 -8.37
C GLY A 334 -10.98 -16.17 -8.50
N ALA A 335 -11.22 -16.64 -9.72
CA ALA A 335 -11.74 -17.98 -9.98
C ALA A 335 -10.64 -19.05 -10.16
N TRP A 336 -9.37 -18.64 -10.11
CA TRP A 336 -8.19 -19.50 -10.23
C TRP A 336 -7.36 -19.46 -8.95
N THR A 337 -6.68 -20.56 -8.67
CA THR A 337 -5.83 -20.74 -7.49
C THR A 337 -4.36 -20.62 -7.87
N ASP A 338 -3.63 -19.78 -7.15
CA ASP A 338 -2.19 -19.62 -7.29
C ASP A 338 -1.44 -20.95 -7.11
N GLU A 339 -0.20 -21.06 -7.61
CA GLU A 339 0.60 -22.26 -7.33
C GLU A 339 1.08 -22.33 -5.89
N TYR A 340 1.27 -21.18 -5.26
CA TYR A 340 1.70 -21.07 -3.89
C TYR A 340 0.62 -21.53 -2.90
N GLN A 341 1.06 -22.33 -1.93
CA GLN A 341 0.22 -22.95 -0.90
C GLN A 341 -0.99 -23.75 -1.43
N ARG A 342 -1.08 -23.99 -2.75
CA ARG A 342 -2.13 -24.81 -3.35
C ARG A 342 -2.06 -26.23 -2.83
N PHE A 343 -3.11 -26.64 -2.15
CA PHE A 343 -3.15 -27.94 -1.49
C PHE A 343 -3.48 -29.07 -2.47
N ALA A 344 -4.37 -28.81 -3.44
CA ALA A 344 -4.78 -29.78 -4.44
C ALA A 344 -5.29 -29.13 -5.73
N GLY A 345 -5.50 -29.94 -6.77
CA GLY A 345 -6.02 -29.45 -8.06
C GLY A 345 -4.96 -28.83 -8.96
N ASP A 346 -5.41 -28.32 -10.11
CA ASP A 346 -4.64 -27.44 -10.98
C ASP A 346 -4.97 -25.98 -10.66
N GLN A 347 -4.46 -25.02 -11.42
CA GLN A 347 -4.75 -23.60 -11.17
C GLN A 347 -6.21 -23.20 -11.46
N TYR A 348 -6.98 -24.02 -12.19
CA TYR A 348 -8.27 -23.62 -12.76
C TYR A 348 -9.46 -23.99 -11.86
N HIS A 349 -9.31 -23.82 -10.55
CA HIS A 349 -10.36 -24.03 -9.57
C HIS A 349 -10.48 -22.84 -8.61
N LEU A 350 -11.61 -22.77 -7.90
CA LEU A 350 -11.88 -21.70 -6.95
C LEU A 350 -10.93 -21.83 -5.73
N PRO A 351 -10.22 -20.76 -5.33
CA PRO A 351 -9.35 -20.79 -4.16
C PRO A 351 -10.08 -21.17 -2.88
N ASN A 352 -9.50 -22.09 -2.11
CA ASN A 352 -9.94 -22.36 -0.75
C ASN A 352 -9.09 -21.58 0.26
N THR A 353 -9.43 -20.32 0.47
CA THR A 353 -8.74 -19.42 1.41
C THR A 353 -8.74 -19.95 2.85
N GLY A 354 -9.75 -20.74 3.24
CA GLY A 354 -9.79 -21.41 4.55
C GLY A 354 -8.76 -22.53 4.74
N LEU A 355 -8.10 -22.99 3.66
CA LEU A 355 -6.96 -23.90 3.70
C LEU A 355 -5.62 -23.21 3.39
N GLY A 356 -5.62 -21.88 3.24
CA GLY A 356 -4.45 -21.08 2.88
C GLY A 356 -4.16 -21.01 1.39
N GLU A 357 -5.11 -21.35 0.51
CA GLU A 357 -4.93 -21.17 -0.93
C GLU A 357 -5.17 -19.71 -1.34
N TYR A 358 -4.36 -19.20 -2.28
CA TYR A 358 -4.42 -17.82 -2.75
C TYR A 358 -5.06 -17.69 -4.13
N VAL A 359 -5.61 -16.52 -4.40
CA VAL A 359 -6.04 -16.10 -5.74
C VAL A 359 -4.85 -16.08 -6.68
N TYR A 360 -5.01 -16.60 -7.89
CA TYR A 360 -3.98 -16.48 -8.92
C TYR A 360 -3.65 -15.01 -9.17
N GLY A 361 -2.37 -14.63 -9.09
CA GLY A 361 -1.94 -13.25 -9.32
C GLY A 361 -2.09 -12.30 -8.14
N TRP A 362 -2.49 -12.77 -6.96
CA TRP A 362 -2.98 -11.92 -5.86
C TRP A 362 -2.07 -10.72 -5.54
N TRP A 363 -0.75 -10.95 -5.48
CA TRP A 363 0.27 -9.97 -5.08
C TRP A 363 0.35 -8.72 -5.96
N LEU A 364 -0.33 -8.69 -7.10
CA LEU A 364 -0.37 -7.52 -7.98
C LEU A 364 -1.27 -6.41 -7.42
N ILE A 365 -2.27 -6.77 -6.63
CA ILE A 365 -3.27 -5.84 -6.09
C ILE A 365 -3.54 -6.02 -4.60
N ASP A 366 -3.05 -7.09 -3.98
CA ASP A 366 -3.06 -7.35 -2.53
C ASP A 366 -1.59 -7.37 -2.06
N ILE A 367 -1.19 -6.27 -1.43
CA ILE A 367 0.20 -5.99 -1.06
C ILE A 367 0.52 -6.67 0.28
N ASP A 368 -0.43 -6.77 1.20
CA ASP A 368 -0.23 -7.30 2.55
C ASP A 368 -0.53 -8.81 2.70
N GLY A 369 -1.15 -9.41 1.68
CA GLY A 369 -1.47 -10.85 1.61
C GLY A 369 -2.71 -11.25 2.38
N ASP A 370 -3.61 -10.31 2.70
CA ASP A 370 -4.86 -10.57 3.42
C ASP A 370 -6.01 -11.14 2.54
N GLN A 371 -5.77 -11.27 1.22
CA GLN A 371 -6.70 -11.73 0.16
C GLN A 371 -7.79 -10.71 -0.20
N ILE A 372 -7.56 -9.45 0.11
CA ILE A 372 -8.39 -8.30 -0.21
C ILE A 372 -7.51 -7.30 -0.96
N ALA A 373 -7.99 -6.80 -2.10
CA ALA A 373 -7.22 -5.82 -2.84
C ALA A 373 -7.05 -4.51 -2.06
N ASP A 374 -5.85 -3.93 -2.13
CA ASP A 374 -5.46 -2.65 -1.50
C ASP A 374 -5.88 -1.44 -2.32
N GLY A 375 -7.17 -1.41 -2.65
CA GLY A 375 -7.75 -0.36 -3.49
C GLY A 375 -7.56 -0.60 -4.98
N THR A 376 -7.94 0.42 -5.75
CA THR A 376 -7.52 0.59 -7.14
C THR A 376 -6.07 1.10 -7.19
N ASN A 377 -5.49 1.31 -8.37
CA ASN A 377 -4.08 1.65 -8.54
C ASN A 377 -3.88 3.13 -8.91
N PRO A 378 -3.35 3.97 -7.99
CA PRO A 378 -3.14 5.41 -8.22
C PRO A 378 -2.16 5.82 -9.31
N ALA A 379 -1.46 4.84 -9.90
CA ALA A 379 -0.59 5.03 -11.04
C ALA A 379 -1.16 4.41 -12.33
N ASN A 380 -2.39 3.91 -12.31
CA ASN A 380 -3.03 3.25 -13.43
C ASN A 380 -4.55 3.45 -13.43
N TRP A 381 -4.99 4.38 -14.28
CA TRP A 381 -6.37 4.81 -14.49
C TRP A 381 -7.44 3.72 -14.72
N ASP A 382 -7.02 2.51 -15.08
CA ASP A 382 -7.86 1.35 -15.41
C ASP A 382 -7.17 0.11 -14.81
N THR A 383 -7.48 -0.16 -13.54
CA THR A 383 -6.79 -1.14 -12.71
C THR A 383 -6.97 -2.56 -13.24
N ASP A 384 -8.13 -2.87 -13.81
CA ASP A 384 -8.48 -4.22 -14.24
C ASP A 384 -8.32 -4.48 -15.75
N GLY A 385 -8.14 -3.41 -16.51
CA GLY A 385 -7.82 -3.42 -17.93
C GLY A 385 -9.03 -3.44 -18.85
N ASP A 386 -10.26 -3.22 -18.38
CA ASP A 386 -11.47 -3.35 -19.19
C ASP A 386 -11.88 -2.11 -20.00
N TRP A 387 -11.02 -1.08 -19.97
CA TRP A 387 -11.18 0.22 -20.61
C TRP A 387 -12.15 1.18 -19.92
N LEU A 388 -12.73 0.80 -18.79
CA LEU A 388 -13.42 1.69 -17.88
C LEU A 388 -12.41 2.19 -16.85
N ASN A 389 -12.46 3.48 -16.54
CA ASN A 389 -11.59 4.03 -15.50
C ASN A 389 -12.17 3.72 -14.12
N ASP A 390 -11.26 3.55 -13.16
CA ASP A 390 -11.56 3.09 -11.79
C ASP A 390 -12.66 3.95 -11.12
N PHE A 391 -12.60 5.28 -11.28
CA PHE A 391 -13.63 6.18 -10.77
C PHE A 391 -15.04 5.84 -11.26
N PHE A 392 -15.22 5.50 -12.55
CA PHE A 392 -16.55 5.17 -13.09
C PHE A 392 -17.04 3.80 -12.62
N GLU A 393 -16.15 2.82 -12.43
CA GLU A 393 -16.51 1.52 -11.88
C GLU A 393 -17.08 1.65 -10.46
N ILE A 394 -16.38 2.41 -9.62
CA ILE A 394 -16.81 2.65 -8.24
C ILE A 394 -18.08 3.51 -8.21
N GLU A 395 -18.21 4.50 -9.11
CA GLU A 395 -19.41 5.33 -9.20
C GLU A 395 -20.65 4.53 -9.59
N ASP A 396 -20.53 3.61 -10.55
CA ASP A 396 -21.66 2.78 -11.00
C ASP A 396 -22.14 1.83 -9.91
N ASP A 397 -21.22 1.15 -9.18
CA ASP A 397 -21.60 0.28 -8.06
C ASP A 397 -22.26 1.07 -6.91
N MET A 398 -21.89 2.34 -6.75
CA MET A 398 -22.41 3.17 -5.66
C MET A 398 -23.74 3.88 -5.95
N LEU A 399 -24.35 3.69 -7.12
CA LEU A 399 -25.58 4.38 -7.55
C LEU A 399 -26.78 4.17 -6.61
N ASP A 400 -26.90 3.00 -5.98
CA ASP A 400 -27.97 2.68 -5.04
C ASP A 400 -27.58 2.79 -3.56
N GLY A 401 -26.33 3.18 -3.31
CA GLY A 401 -25.76 3.34 -1.97
C GLY A 401 -25.37 2.03 -1.28
N VAL A 402 -25.33 0.90 -2.00
CA VAL A 402 -24.97 -0.42 -1.45
C VAL A 402 -23.72 -0.94 -2.14
N ARG A 403 -22.65 -1.16 -1.37
CA ARG A 403 -21.39 -1.70 -1.90
C ARG A 403 -21.49 -3.18 -2.27
N GLY A 404 -20.90 -3.55 -3.41
CA GLY A 404 -20.62 -4.92 -3.82
C GLY A 404 -21.84 -5.69 -4.34
N ASN A 405 -22.91 -4.99 -4.73
CA ASN A 405 -24.13 -5.61 -5.23
C ASN A 405 -24.21 -5.69 -6.77
N SER A 406 -23.34 -4.96 -7.50
CA SER A 406 -23.20 -4.99 -8.96
C SER A 406 -22.04 -5.86 -9.43
N GLY A 407 -21.06 -6.08 -8.57
CA GLY A 407 -19.82 -6.77 -8.90
C GLY A 407 -18.65 -6.27 -8.06
N SER A 408 -17.47 -6.84 -8.29
CA SER A 408 -16.21 -6.20 -7.88
C SER A 408 -15.90 -5.07 -8.87
N PRO A 409 -15.35 -3.93 -8.42
CA PRO A 409 -14.87 -2.84 -9.27
C PRO A 409 -13.41 -3.06 -9.73
N ILE A 410 -12.89 -4.27 -9.56
CA ILE A 410 -11.64 -4.73 -10.17
C ILE A 410 -11.99 -6.05 -10.84
N ARG A 411 -12.96 -6.03 -11.73
CA ARG A 411 -13.47 -7.24 -12.38
C ARG A 411 -13.79 -6.94 -13.81
N TYR A 412 -12.77 -7.19 -14.63
CA TYR A 412 -12.80 -6.97 -16.06
C TYR A 412 -14.17 -7.29 -16.65
N ASP A 413 -14.91 -6.25 -17.05
CA ASP A 413 -16.19 -6.41 -17.71
C ASP A 413 -15.91 -6.69 -19.19
N ASP A 414 -16.33 -7.86 -19.66
CA ASP A 414 -16.17 -8.12 -21.08
C ASP A 414 -16.99 -7.05 -21.83
N ARG A 415 -16.36 -6.38 -22.81
CA ARG A 415 -16.92 -5.23 -23.57
C ARG A 415 -18.17 -5.61 -24.41
N THR A 416 -18.84 -6.69 -24.04
CA THR A 416 -20.03 -7.24 -24.66
C THR A 416 -21.25 -6.40 -24.31
N THR A 417 -21.67 -5.57 -25.26
CA THR A 417 -22.98 -4.93 -25.18
C THR A 417 -24.07 -6.00 -25.40
N SER A 418 -24.70 -6.48 -24.32
CA SER A 418 -25.84 -7.42 -24.42
C SER A 418 -27.07 -6.84 -25.13
#